data_AF-A0A9Q1E790-F1
#
_entry.id   AF-A0A9Q1E790-F1
#
_cell.length_a   1.000
_cell.length_b   1.000
_cell.length_c   1.000
_cell.angle_alpha   90.00
_cell.angle_beta   90.00
_cell.angle_gamma   90.00
#
_symmetry.space_group_name_H-M   'P 1'
#
loop_
_entity.id
_entity.type
_entity.pdbx_description
1 polymer ?
#
loop_
_entity_poly.entity_id
_entity_poly.type
_entity_poly.pdbx_seq_one_letter_code
_entity_poly.pdbx_strand_id
1 'polypeptide(L)'
;MYDRSSDVTTVNEARLDLDLIPPTQAALKEHAKRASYEAGYVWGQALKRHPQMQSPSDWGWVEQDEEWKVFWTPLPPIAESCWELTKCGCTKACTGRCLWLGFPSPHRSIMFYFITSLLL
;
A
#
# COMPACT_ATOMS: atom_id res chain seq x y z
N MET A 1 -5.31 -14.63 9.47
CA MET A 1 -6.02 -15.89 9.77
C MET A 1 -6.40 -16.49 8.44
N TYR A 2 -5.66 -17.48 7.96
CA TYR A 2 -5.99 -18.13 6.68
C TYR A 2 -7.26 -18.96 6.88
N ASP A 3 -8.22 -18.78 5.98
CA ASP A 3 -9.43 -19.58 5.95
C ASP A 3 -9.07 -21.03 5.62
N ARG A 4 -9.45 -21.96 6.50
CA ARG A 4 -9.03 -23.37 6.43
C ARG A 4 -9.86 -24.17 5.41
N SER A 5 -10.78 -23.51 4.70
CA SER A 5 -11.71 -24.10 3.73
C SER A 5 -11.34 -23.86 2.26
N SER A 6 -10.23 -23.20 1.93
CA SER A 6 -9.86 -23.05 0.52
C SER A 6 -9.31 -24.38 -0.04
N ASP A 7 -9.94 -24.92 -1.08
CA ASP A 7 -9.45 -26.07 -1.86
C ASP A 7 -8.16 -25.76 -2.66
N VAL A 8 -7.61 -24.59 -2.45
CA VAL A 8 -6.55 -24.00 -3.24
C VAL A 8 -5.20 -24.38 -2.64
N THR A 9 -4.41 -25.13 -3.41
CA THR A 9 -3.18 -25.77 -2.93
C THR A 9 -1.93 -24.92 -3.09
N THR A 10 -2.00 -23.83 -3.88
CA THR A 10 -0.86 -22.95 -4.10
C THR A 10 -1.11 -21.54 -3.55
N VAL A 11 -0.05 -20.94 -2.98
CA VAL A 11 -0.11 -19.59 -2.40
C VAL A 11 -0.56 -18.55 -3.41
N ASN A 12 -0.27 -18.73 -4.70
CA ASN A 12 -0.63 -17.78 -5.75
C ASN A 12 -2.12 -17.83 -6.10
N GLU A 13 -2.72 -19.02 -6.08
CA GLU A 13 -4.15 -19.18 -6.34
C GLU A 13 -4.98 -18.80 -5.10
N ALA A 14 -4.44 -18.96 -3.89
CA ALA A 14 -5.09 -18.59 -2.63
C ALA A 14 -4.95 -17.09 -2.30
N ARG A 15 -4.20 -16.33 -3.12
CA ARG A 15 -4.17 -14.89 -3.02
C ARG A 15 -5.57 -14.38 -3.37
N LEU A 16 -6.25 -13.81 -2.37
CA LEU A 16 -7.32 -12.86 -2.65
C LEU A 16 -6.76 -11.88 -3.69
N ASP A 17 -7.53 -11.68 -4.75
CA ASP A 17 -7.28 -10.62 -5.71
C ASP A 17 -6.96 -9.36 -4.91
N LEU A 18 -5.77 -8.80 -5.09
CA LEU A 18 -5.32 -7.70 -4.22
C LEU A 18 -6.26 -6.48 -4.34
N ASP A 19 -7.02 -6.42 -5.44
CA ASP A 19 -8.10 -5.49 -5.72
C ASP A 19 -9.32 -5.64 -4.78
N LEU A 20 -9.46 -6.77 -4.08
CA LEU A 20 -10.50 -7.00 -3.07
C LEU A 20 -10.09 -6.55 -1.67
N ILE A 21 -8.80 -6.25 -1.43
CA ILE A 21 -8.36 -5.70 -0.15
C ILE A 21 -8.82 -4.24 -0.12
N PRO A 22 -9.62 -3.84 0.89
CA PRO A 22 -10.03 -2.44 0.99
C PRO A 22 -8.78 -1.55 1.07
N PRO A 23 -8.79 -0.40 0.38
CA PRO A 23 -7.64 0.50 0.38
C PRO A 23 -7.28 0.87 1.81
N THR A 24 -5.99 0.93 2.11
CA THR A 24 -5.52 1.41 3.43
C THR A 24 -6.04 2.82 3.68
N GLN A 25 -6.18 3.21 4.95
CA GLN A 25 -6.61 4.57 5.29
C GLN A 25 -5.72 5.64 4.65
N ALA A 26 -4.41 5.37 4.55
CA ALA A 26 -3.45 6.24 3.86
C ALA A 26 -3.74 6.34 2.35
N ALA A 27 -4.03 5.22 1.67
CA ALA A 27 -4.39 5.24 0.26
C ALA A 27 -5.73 5.95 0.00
N LEU A 28 -6.71 5.75 0.89
CA LEU A 28 -8.00 6.44 0.82
C LEU A 28 -7.84 7.95 0.95
N LYS A 29 -6.96 8.43 1.86
CA LYS A 29 -6.66 9.86 2.01
C LYS A 29 -6.11 10.46 0.72
N GLU A 30 -5.14 9.80 0.07
CA GLU A 30 -4.60 10.29 -1.20
C GLU A 30 -5.63 10.26 -2.33
N HIS A 31 -6.51 9.24 -2.37
CA HIS A 31 -7.63 9.21 -3.32
C HIS A 31 -8.63 10.35 -3.10
N ALA A 32 -9.00 10.63 -1.84
CA ALA A 32 -9.91 11.71 -1.51
C ALA A 32 -9.35 13.09 -1.89
N LYS A 33 -8.04 13.31 -1.73
CA LYS A 33 -7.36 14.51 -2.23
C LYS A 33 -7.54 14.64 -3.74
N ARG A 34 -7.25 13.58 -4.51
CA ARG A 34 -7.39 13.62 -5.97
C ARG A 34 -8.81 13.95 -6.42
N ALA A 35 -9.80 13.27 -5.86
CA ALA A 35 -11.21 13.54 -6.16
C ALA A 35 -11.61 14.99 -5.83
N SER A 36 -11.12 15.53 -4.71
CA SER A 36 -11.36 16.92 -4.31
C SER A 36 -10.73 17.91 -5.28
N TYR A 37 -9.52 17.62 -5.77
CA TYR A 37 -8.84 18.45 -6.75
C TYR A 37 -9.56 18.46 -8.10
N GLU A 38 -9.94 17.27 -8.59
CA GLU A 38 -10.72 17.14 -9.82
C GLU A 38 -12.05 17.91 -9.72
N ALA A 39 -12.80 17.71 -8.64
CA ALA A 39 -14.07 18.40 -8.44
C ALA A 39 -13.90 19.92 -8.30
N GLY A 40 -12.96 20.37 -7.47
CA GLY A 40 -12.83 21.79 -7.10
C GLY A 40 -12.03 22.63 -8.10
N TYR A 41 -10.84 22.17 -8.48
CA TYR A 41 -9.91 22.96 -9.29
C TYR A 41 -10.08 22.73 -10.79
N VAL A 42 -10.45 21.52 -11.21
CA VAL A 42 -10.70 21.21 -12.62
C VAL A 42 -12.14 21.56 -12.97
N TRP A 43 -13.11 20.85 -12.39
CA TRP A 43 -14.52 21.02 -12.74
C TRP A 43 -15.13 22.31 -12.17
N GLY A 44 -14.74 22.73 -10.97
CA GLY A 44 -15.22 23.98 -10.36
C GLY A 44 -14.85 25.24 -11.14
N GLN A 45 -13.93 25.13 -12.12
CA GLN A 45 -13.54 26.24 -13.00
C GLN A 45 -14.05 26.11 -14.44
N ALA A 46 -14.94 25.15 -14.73
CA ALA A 46 -15.39 24.81 -16.09
C ALA A 46 -16.01 25.98 -16.87
N LEU A 47 -16.55 27.00 -16.17
CA LEU A 47 -17.16 28.18 -16.80
C LEU A 47 -16.18 29.34 -17.02
N LYS A 48 -14.95 29.25 -16.52
CA LYS A 48 -13.92 30.28 -16.74
C LYS A 48 -13.30 30.07 -18.13
N ARG A 49 -13.21 31.13 -18.93
CA ARG A 49 -12.59 31.08 -20.26
C ARG A 49 -11.11 30.68 -20.23
N HIS A 50 -10.38 31.13 -19.21
CA HIS A 50 -8.96 30.83 -19.01
C HIS A 50 -8.75 30.41 -17.54
N PRO A 51 -9.08 29.16 -17.18
CA PRO A 51 -8.87 28.67 -15.84
C PRO A 51 -7.36 28.54 -15.59
N GLN A 52 -6.90 29.05 -14.45
CA GLN A 52 -5.54 28.79 -13.98
C GLN A 52 -5.55 27.48 -13.20
N MET A 53 -4.76 26.50 -13.68
CA MET A 53 -4.64 25.21 -13.03
C MET A 53 -3.69 25.35 -11.83
N GLN A 54 -4.13 24.85 -10.67
CA GLN A 54 -3.25 24.74 -9.50
C GLN A 54 -2.27 23.59 -9.71
N SER A 55 -1.17 23.55 -8.98
CA SER A 55 -0.30 22.37 -9.01
C SER A 55 -1.00 21.17 -8.35
N PRO A 56 -0.94 19.95 -8.93
CA PRO A 56 -1.50 18.76 -8.32
C PRO A 56 -0.59 18.09 -7.28
N SER A 57 0.65 18.56 -7.04
CA SER A 57 1.63 17.92 -6.14
C SER A 57 1.11 17.61 -4.74
N ASP A 58 0.27 18.48 -4.18
CA ASP A 58 -0.27 18.32 -2.83
C ASP A 58 -1.59 17.53 -2.79
N TRP A 59 -2.06 17.09 -3.94
CA TRP A 59 -3.40 16.53 -4.13
C TRP A 59 -3.40 15.05 -4.48
N GLY A 60 -2.33 14.32 -4.14
CA GLY A 60 -2.22 12.88 -4.38
C GLY A 60 -1.64 12.53 -5.75
N TRP A 61 -0.87 13.44 -6.35
CA TRP A 61 0.00 13.19 -7.49
C TRP A 61 1.44 13.54 -7.15
N VAL A 62 2.38 12.93 -7.88
CA VAL A 62 3.80 13.21 -7.80
C VAL A 62 4.35 13.41 -9.21
N GLU A 63 5.23 14.40 -9.37
CA GLU A 63 5.92 14.64 -10.63
C GLU A 63 7.09 13.67 -10.74
N GLN A 64 7.10 12.87 -11.81
CA GLN A 64 8.16 11.93 -12.13
C GLN A 64 8.39 11.96 -13.63
N ASP A 65 9.64 12.22 -14.05
CA ASP A 65 10.01 12.24 -15.47
C ASP A 65 9.19 13.26 -16.29
N GLU A 66 8.94 14.45 -15.72
CA GLU A 66 8.09 15.51 -16.32
C GLU A 66 6.60 15.09 -16.51
N GLU A 67 6.19 13.97 -15.91
CA GLU A 67 4.81 13.48 -15.94
C GLU A 67 4.20 13.40 -14.54
N TRP A 68 2.90 13.69 -14.45
CA TRP A 68 2.14 13.51 -13.21
C TRP A 68 1.71 12.06 -13.06
N LYS A 69 2.27 11.37 -12.06
CA LYS A 69 1.87 10.00 -11.70
C LYS A 69 1.04 10.03 -10.42
N VAL A 70 0.13 9.06 -10.32
CA VAL A 70 -0.71 8.91 -9.13
C VAL A 70 0.16 8.55 -7.93
N PHE A 71 0.08 9.34 -6.87
CA PHE A 71 0.65 8.99 -5.58
C PHE A 71 -0.35 8.13 -4.81
N TRP A 72 -0.14 6.81 -4.84
CA TRP A 72 -1.09 5.84 -4.29
C TRP A 72 -1.13 5.83 -2.77
N THR A 73 0.03 5.80 -2.13
CA THR A 73 0.14 5.77 -0.66
C THR A 73 1.54 6.19 -0.23
N PRO A 74 1.69 6.88 0.91
CA PRO A 74 2.98 7.12 1.54
C PRO A 74 3.51 5.89 2.30
N LEU A 75 2.72 4.82 2.44
CA LEU A 75 3.15 3.63 3.15
C LEU A 75 4.13 2.80 2.29
N PRO A 76 5.17 2.20 2.89
CA PRO A 76 6.02 1.28 2.18
C PRO A 76 5.23 0.02 1.78
N PRO A 77 5.75 -0.76 0.81
CA PRO A 77 5.19 -2.07 0.49
C PRO A 77 4.98 -2.91 1.75
N ILE A 78 3.83 -3.59 1.84
CA ILE A 78 3.47 -4.36 3.04
C ILE A 78 4.52 -5.41 3.42
N ALA A 79 5.24 -5.95 2.43
CA ALA A 79 6.32 -6.93 2.63
C ALA A 79 7.52 -6.38 3.42
N GLU A 80 7.71 -5.06 3.42
CA GLU A 80 8.76 -4.39 4.21
C GLU A 80 8.34 -4.16 5.67
N SER A 81 7.02 -4.15 5.93
CA SER A 81 6.46 -3.86 7.26
C SER A 81 5.89 -5.09 7.97
N CYS A 82 5.61 -6.17 7.24
CA CYS A 82 4.95 -7.37 7.75
C CYS A 82 5.87 -8.59 7.61
N TRP A 83 6.45 -9.01 8.74
CA TRP A 83 7.38 -10.13 8.81
C TRP A 83 6.70 -11.47 8.51
N GLU A 84 5.39 -11.58 8.73
CA GLU A 84 4.57 -12.75 8.40
C GLU A 84 4.48 -13.00 6.89
N LEU A 85 4.66 -11.94 6.09
CA LEU A 85 4.64 -12.01 4.62
C LEU A 85 6.05 -12.15 4.03
N THR A 86 7.09 -12.04 4.85
CA THR A 86 8.48 -12.22 4.44
C THR A 86 8.80 -13.71 4.31
N LYS A 87 9.23 -14.15 3.12
CA LYS A 87 9.62 -15.55 2.89
C LYS A 87 10.99 -15.85 3.50
N CYS A 88 11.16 -17.04 4.11
CA CYS A 88 12.53 -17.54 4.31
C CYS A 88 13.16 -17.81 2.94
N GLY A 89 14.44 -17.44 2.75
CA GLY A 89 15.28 -17.91 1.64
C GLY A 89 15.68 -19.40 1.70
N CYS A 90 14.95 -20.21 2.47
CA CYS A 90 15.27 -21.60 2.71
C CYS A 90 14.79 -22.46 1.54
N THR A 91 15.71 -23.15 0.88
CA THR A 91 15.40 -24.08 -0.22
C THR A 91 14.97 -25.47 0.28
N LYS A 92 15.07 -25.73 1.59
CA LYS A 92 14.62 -26.97 2.27
C LYS A 92 13.76 -26.60 3.49
N ALA A 93 13.02 -27.56 4.04
CA ALA A 93 12.10 -27.35 5.17
C ALA A 93 12.76 -26.56 6.33
N CYS A 94 12.13 -25.44 6.73
CA CYS A 94 12.65 -24.56 7.80
C CYS A 94 12.52 -25.28 9.15
N THR A 95 13.64 -25.44 9.87
CA THR A 95 13.67 -25.98 11.24
C THR A 95 13.71 -24.89 12.32
N GLY A 96 13.27 -23.66 11.98
CA GLY A 96 13.03 -22.58 12.95
C GLY A 96 14.21 -21.63 13.23
N ARG A 97 15.38 -21.83 12.61
CA ARG A 97 16.56 -20.92 12.71
C ARG A 97 17.05 -20.52 11.33
N CYS A 98 16.21 -19.81 10.62
CA CYS A 98 16.45 -19.48 9.24
C CYS A 98 17.16 -18.10 9.14
N LEU A 99 18.30 -18.04 8.44
CA LEU A 99 19.08 -16.80 8.29
C LEU A 99 18.35 -15.89 7.30
N TRP A 100 17.91 -14.73 7.76
CA TRP A 100 17.20 -13.75 6.93
C TRP A 100 18.15 -13.15 5.91
N LEU A 101 17.83 -13.27 4.62
CA LEU A 101 18.52 -12.51 3.58
C LEU A 101 17.99 -11.07 3.62
N GLY A 102 18.70 -10.15 4.28
CA GLY A 102 18.60 -8.72 3.98
C GLY A 102 18.17 -7.74 5.08
N PHE A 103 17.97 -8.13 6.35
CA PHE A 103 17.64 -7.16 7.42
C PHE A 103 18.41 -7.43 8.73
N PRO A 104 19.01 -6.40 9.37
CA PRO A 104 19.58 -6.54 10.70
C PRO A 104 18.46 -6.75 11.73
N SER A 105 18.58 -7.80 12.54
CA SER A 105 17.55 -8.24 13.47
C SER A 105 17.28 -7.22 14.59
N PRO A 106 16.02 -6.83 14.86
CA PRO A 106 15.70 -6.16 16.11
C PRO A 106 15.03 -7.11 17.11
N HIS A 107 15.25 -6.80 18.39
CA HIS A 107 14.75 -7.50 19.57
C HIS A 107 13.22 -7.70 19.55
N ARG A 108 12.77 -8.84 20.08
CA ARG A 108 11.41 -9.45 20.08
C ARG A 108 10.24 -8.64 20.70
N SER A 109 10.33 -7.32 20.88
CA SER A 109 9.39 -6.59 21.76
C SER A 109 8.35 -5.68 21.09
N ILE A 110 8.23 -5.63 19.75
CA ILE A 110 7.33 -4.66 19.07
C ILE A 110 6.22 -5.35 18.25
N MET A 111 5.65 -6.43 18.78
CA MET A 111 4.69 -7.29 18.05
C MET A 111 3.20 -6.96 18.26
N PHE A 112 2.87 -5.88 18.97
CA PHE A 112 1.46 -5.53 19.25
C PHE A 112 0.95 -4.22 18.65
N TYR A 113 1.83 -3.35 18.11
CA TYR A 113 1.39 -2.03 17.64
C TYR A 113 0.96 -1.99 16.17
N PHE A 114 1.36 -2.97 15.35
CA PHE A 114 1.17 -2.89 13.89
C PHE A 114 -0.23 -3.27 13.39
N ILE A 115 -0.96 -4.14 14.09
CA ILE A 115 -2.31 -4.56 13.64
C ILE A 115 -3.35 -3.46 13.91
N THR A 116 -3.16 -2.63 14.94
CA THR A 116 -4.09 -1.53 15.27
C THR A 116 -3.94 -0.29 14.39
N SER A 117 -2.79 -0.08 13.75
CA SER A 117 -2.55 1.11 12.89
C SER A 117 -2.82 0.90 11.40
N LEU A 118 -3.13 -0.32 10.96
CA LEU A 118 -3.55 -0.57 9.57
C LEU A 118 -5.08 -0.46 9.38
N LEU A 119 -5.84 -0.38 10.47
CA LEU A 119 -7.31 -0.34 10.52
C LEU A 119 -7.89 0.96 11.11
N LEU A 120 -7.05 1.90 11.53
CA LEU A 120 -7.41 3.24 12.00
C LEU A 120 -6.76 4.32 11.15
#